data_AF-A0A6C0EJD8-F1
#
_entry.id   AF-A0A6C0EJD8-F1
#
_cell.length_a   1.000
_cell.length_b   1.000
_cell.length_c   1.000
_cell.angle_alpha   90.00
_cell.angle_beta   90.00
_cell.angle_gamma   90.00
#
_symmetry.space_group_name_H-M   'P 1'
#
loop_
_entity.id
_entity.type
_entity.pdbx_description
1 polymer ?
#
loop_
_entity_poly.entity_id
_entity_poly.type
_entity_poly.pdbx_seq_one_letter_code
_entity_poly.pdbx_strand_id
1 'polypeptide(L)'
;MTGIPNLYKFLTICVAEKRGNHCLNQFDDNAKIGTVDDINFIHKYIQLALICDSLPKETIDFLKEYEQKVANNLMVHLTRDCQVIETNRHYVTLIFKVVLIGYTLNISFRTKFSQQYNVLPVGDNTINITYWCDISANITEDITEDIKTNSIRTGKECYDYIVEDNQGLKYYRTNVWDKNINILEDIITKLPSDYMIPINYSMKPRLKPDACLLS
;
A
#
# COMPACT_ATOMS: atom_id res chain seq x y z
N MET A 1 18.85 -7.91 -14.90
CA MET A 1 18.20 -7.25 -13.74
C MET A 1 18.95 -7.50 -12.42
N THR A 2 20.28 -7.55 -12.46
CA THR A 2 21.09 -7.53 -11.23
C THR A 2 21.05 -6.10 -10.67
N GLY A 3 20.68 -5.93 -9.40
CA GLY A 3 20.60 -4.61 -8.74
C GLY A 3 19.19 -4.03 -8.51
N ILE A 4 18.13 -4.71 -8.95
CA ILE A 4 16.75 -4.27 -8.67
C ILE A 4 16.23 -4.94 -7.37
N PRO A 5 15.68 -4.19 -6.40
CA PRO A 5 15.10 -4.74 -5.16
C PRO A 5 13.96 -5.73 -5.40
N ASN A 6 13.74 -6.64 -4.45
CA ASN A 6 12.71 -7.67 -4.59
C ASN A 6 11.29 -7.15 -4.47
N LEU A 7 11.03 -6.12 -3.64
CA LEU A 7 9.73 -5.43 -3.64
C LEU A 7 9.41 -4.90 -5.04
N TYR A 8 10.35 -4.20 -5.67
CA TYR A 8 10.12 -3.63 -7.00
C TYR A 8 9.94 -4.72 -8.07
N LYS A 9 10.77 -5.77 -8.05
CA LYS A 9 10.57 -6.94 -8.93
C LYS A 9 9.20 -7.58 -8.73
N PHE A 10 8.71 -7.68 -7.49
CA PHE A 10 7.40 -8.25 -7.20
C PHE A 10 6.28 -7.38 -7.78
N LEU A 11 6.38 -6.06 -7.65
CA LEU A 11 5.44 -5.13 -8.27
C LEU A 11 5.50 -5.24 -9.82
N THR A 12 6.67 -5.44 -10.43
CA THR A 12 6.79 -5.74 -11.87
C THR A 12 6.08 -7.05 -12.24
N ILE A 13 6.24 -8.10 -11.43
CA ILE A 13 5.55 -9.39 -11.61
C ILE A 13 4.04 -9.20 -11.55
N CYS A 14 3.55 -8.35 -10.64
CA CYS A 14 2.11 -8.06 -10.54
C CYS A 14 1.57 -7.53 -11.87
N VAL A 15 2.28 -6.64 -12.55
CA VAL A 15 1.90 -6.19 -13.90
C VAL A 15 2.04 -7.30 -14.93
N ALA A 16 3.21 -7.94 -15.00
CA ALA A 16 3.52 -8.92 -16.03
C ALA A 16 2.56 -10.13 -16.00
N GLU A 17 2.15 -10.56 -14.82
CA GLU A 17 1.25 -11.69 -14.61
C GLU A 17 -0.18 -11.32 -14.26
N LYS A 18 -0.51 -10.03 -14.28
CA LYS A 18 -1.84 -9.52 -13.94
C LYS A 18 -2.29 -9.98 -12.54
N ARG A 19 -1.38 -9.95 -11.55
CA ARG A 19 -1.71 -10.23 -10.15
C ARG A 19 -2.34 -8.99 -9.51
N GLY A 20 -3.30 -9.22 -8.62
CA GLY A 20 -4.07 -8.16 -8.00
C GLY A 20 -5.30 -7.76 -8.81
N ASN A 21 -6.26 -7.17 -8.12
CA ASN A 21 -7.55 -6.83 -8.72
C ASN A 21 -7.44 -5.57 -9.59
N HIS A 22 -8.25 -5.56 -10.65
CA HIS A 22 -8.29 -4.44 -11.58
C HIS A 22 -9.16 -3.33 -10.99
N CYS A 23 -8.56 -2.47 -10.18
CA CYS A 23 -9.22 -1.29 -9.67
C CYS A 23 -8.24 -0.19 -9.27
N LEU A 24 -8.70 1.06 -9.39
CA LEU A 24 -8.02 2.25 -8.84
C LEU A 24 -8.32 2.46 -7.35
N ASN A 25 -9.34 1.81 -6.82
CA ASN A 25 -9.74 2.00 -5.43
C ASN A 25 -8.73 1.34 -4.47
N GLN A 26 -8.68 1.90 -3.26
CA GLN A 26 -7.89 1.36 -2.15
C GLN A 26 -8.76 0.47 -1.23
N PHE A 27 -10.03 0.31 -1.57
CA PHE A 27 -11.04 -0.44 -0.85
C PHE A 27 -11.52 -1.54 -1.78
N ASP A 28 -11.22 -2.78 -1.41
CA ASP A 28 -11.60 -3.95 -2.19
C ASP A 28 -12.04 -5.03 -1.21
N ASP A 29 -13.14 -5.68 -1.54
CA ASP A 29 -13.74 -6.75 -0.77
C ASP A 29 -12.85 -8.01 -0.73
N ASN A 30 -11.83 -8.08 -1.59
CA ASN A 30 -10.91 -9.21 -1.69
C ASN A 30 -9.60 -9.03 -0.88
N ALA A 31 -9.59 -8.17 0.13
CA ALA A 31 -8.46 -8.12 1.05
C ALA A 31 -8.25 -9.51 1.70
N LYS A 32 -7.02 -10.03 1.65
CA LYS A 32 -6.68 -11.29 2.31
C LYS A 32 -6.28 -11.03 3.75
N ILE A 33 -6.48 -12.01 4.63
CA ILE A 33 -5.88 -12.01 5.96
C ILE A 33 -4.36 -12.11 5.80
N GLY A 34 -3.63 -11.30 6.57
CA GLY A 34 -2.19 -11.26 6.58
C GLY A 34 -1.57 -12.57 7.08
N THR A 35 -0.51 -13.02 6.43
CA THR A 35 0.31 -14.16 6.83
C THR A 35 1.45 -13.73 7.75
N VAL A 36 2.14 -14.71 8.34
CA VAL A 36 3.37 -14.45 9.12
C VAL A 36 4.43 -13.73 8.29
N ASP A 37 4.55 -14.05 7.00
CA ASP A 37 5.51 -13.39 6.13
C ASP A 37 5.10 -11.94 5.82
N ASP A 38 3.80 -11.67 5.64
CA ASP A 38 3.28 -10.31 5.48
C ASP A 38 3.61 -9.44 6.73
N ILE A 39 3.43 -10.01 7.93
CA ILE A 39 3.75 -9.36 9.22
C ILE A 39 5.26 -9.10 9.33
N ASN A 40 6.09 -10.11 9.04
CA ASN A 40 7.55 -9.99 9.12
C ASN A 40 8.08 -8.93 8.14
N PHE A 41 7.51 -8.86 6.93
CA PHE A 41 7.83 -7.81 5.97
C PHE A 41 7.55 -6.42 6.55
N ILE A 42 6.37 -6.22 7.16
CA ILE A 42 6.00 -4.93 7.74
C ILE A 42 6.87 -4.55 8.93
N HIS A 43 7.15 -5.48 9.85
CA HIS A 43 8.09 -5.22 10.94
C HIS A 43 9.45 -4.79 10.42
N LYS A 44 9.97 -5.49 9.40
CA LYS A 44 11.25 -5.13 8.79
C LYS A 44 11.21 -3.75 8.14
N TYR A 45 10.12 -3.44 7.45
CA TYR A 45 9.91 -2.13 6.86
C TYR A 45 9.89 -1.02 7.92
N ILE A 46 9.11 -1.16 8.99
CA ILE A 46 9.01 -0.18 10.08
C ILE A 46 10.38 0.03 10.73
N GLN A 47 11.12 -1.05 11.01
CA GLN A 47 12.48 -0.96 11.55
C GLN A 47 13.38 -0.10 10.66
N LEU A 48 13.35 -0.30 9.33
CA LEU A 48 14.15 0.46 8.38
C LEU A 48 13.68 1.93 8.30
N ALA A 49 12.37 2.17 8.27
CA ALA A 49 11.77 3.50 8.20
C ALA A 49 12.19 4.38 9.40
N LEU A 50 12.18 3.82 10.61
CA LEU A 50 12.56 4.52 11.83
C LEU A 50 14.05 4.87 11.93
N ILE A 51 14.91 4.28 11.07
CA ILE A 51 16.36 4.52 11.04
C ILE A 51 16.75 5.46 9.90
N CYS A 52 16.03 5.42 8.76
CA CYS A 52 16.46 6.06 7.52
C CYS A 52 16.18 7.57 7.41
N ASP A 53 15.34 8.18 8.26
CA ASP A 53 14.98 9.60 8.14
C ASP A 53 14.65 10.25 9.50
N SER A 54 14.81 11.57 9.60
CA SER A 54 14.21 12.36 10.68
C SER A 54 12.71 12.54 10.42
N LEU A 55 11.94 11.48 10.67
CA LEU A 55 10.49 11.48 10.48
C LEU A 55 9.81 12.45 11.47
N PRO A 56 8.71 13.12 11.05
CA PRO A 56 7.87 13.88 11.98
C PRO A 56 7.38 13.00 13.14
N LYS A 57 7.18 13.60 14.31
CA LYS A 57 6.72 12.88 15.51
C LYS A 57 5.43 12.09 15.26
N GLU A 58 4.45 12.72 14.59
CA GLU A 58 3.18 12.11 14.20
C GLU A 58 3.38 10.81 13.39
N THR A 59 4.36 10.82 12.48
CA THR A 59 4.72 9.66 11.66
C THR A 59 5.37 8.55 12.49
N ILE A 60 6.24 8.91 13.44
CA ILE A 60 6.89 7.95 14.35
C ILE A 60 5.85 7.29 15.26
N ASP A 61 4.94 8.08 15.83
CA ASP A 61 3.88 7.60 16.73
C ASP A 61 2.94 6.64 15.97
N PHE A 62 2.56 6.99 14.73
CA PHE A 62 1.81 6.10 13.84
C PHE A 62 2.51 4.76 13.61
N LEU A 63 3.80 4.76 13.25
CA LEU A 63 4.54 3.54 12.95
C LEU A 63 4.69 2.62 14.17
N LYS A 64 4.91 3.20 15.36
CA LYS A 64 4.98 2.45 16.62
C LYS A 64 3.64 1.83 16.99
N GLU A 65 2.54 2.56 16.81
CA GLU A 65 1.20 2.01 17.02
C GLU A 65 0.91 0.88 16.04
N TYR A 66 1.22 1.09 14.75
CA TYR A 66 1.06 0.09 13.71
C TYR A 66 1.80 -1.21 14.06
N GLU A 67 3.08 -1.10 14.44
CA GLU A 67 3.93 -2.23 14.84
C GLU A 67 3.34 -3.04 16.00
N GLN A 68 2.76 -2.37 17.00
CA GLN A 68 2.15 -3.06 18.15
C GLN A 68 0.86 -3.83 17.80
N LYS A 69 0.20 -3.47 16.69
CA LYS A 69 -1.15 -3.96 16.35
C LYS A 69 -1.19 -4.91 15.16
N VAL A 70 -0.13 -4.94 14.35
CA VAL A 70 -0.08 -5.69 13.08
C VAL A 70 -0.28 -7.19 13.23
N ALA A 71 0.21 -7.79 14.32
CA ALA A 71 0.25 -9.25 14.48
C ALA A 71 -1.13 -9.94 14.39
N ASN A 72 -2.20 -9.28 14.83
CA ASN A 72 -3.52 -9.90 14.99
C ASN A 72 -4.58 -9.37 14.01
N ASN A 73 -4.31 -8.25 13.34
CA ASN A 73 -5.35 -7.49 12.63
C ASN A 73 -4.93 -7.10 11.21
N LEU A 74 -3.87 -7.71 10.68
CA LEU A 74 -3.36 -7.36 9.37
C LEU A 74 -4.24 -7.95 8.26
N MET A 75 -4.69 -7.07 7.38
CA MET A 75 -5.28 -7.38 6.09
C MET A 75 -4.35 -6.86 5.00
N VAL A 76 -4.20 -7.61 3.92
CA VAL A 76 -3.33 -7.25 2.80
C VAL A 76 -4.15 -7.16 1.53
N HIS A 77 -3.91 -6.11 0.79
CA HIS A 77 -4.65 -5.80 -0.42
C HIS A 77 -3.68 -5.44 -1.55
N LEU A 78 -3.92 -5.99 -2.75
CA LEU A 78 -3.11 -5.74 -3.93
C LEU A 78 -4.03 -5.34 -5.08
N THR A 79 -3.98 -4.06 -5.47
CA THR A 79 -4.56 -3.61 -6.73
C THR A 79 -3.50 -3.52 -7.81
N ARG A 80 -3.98 -3.71 -9.03
CA ARG A 80 -3.25 -3.43 -10.24
C ARG A 80 -4.23 -2.86 -11.24
N ASP A 81 -4.22 -1.55 -11.34
CA ASP A 81 -4.96 -0.84 -12.37
C ASP A 81 -4.24 -0.87 -13.72
N CYS A 82 -5.02 -0.74 -14.79
CA CYS A 82 -4.59 -0.86 -16.17
C CYS A 82 -5.26 0.22 -17.00
N GLN A 83 -4.53 1.29 -17.28
CA GLN A 83 -4.90 2.32 -18.25
C GLN A 83 -4.17 2.08 -19.58
N VAL A 84 -4.15 0.84 -20.05
CA VAL A 84 -3.33 0.46 -21.23
C VAL A 84 -3.81 1.17 -22.49
N ILE A 85 -5.13 1.19 -22.75
CA ILE A 85 -5.68 1.76 -23.99
C ILE A 85 -5.39 3.26 -24.10
N GLU A 86 -5.40 4.00 -22.99
CA GLU A 86 -5.22 5.46 -22.99
C GLU A 86 -3.77 5.89 -22.81
N THR A 87 -3.00 5.18 -21.98
CA THR A 87 -1.67 5.67 -21.56
C THR A 87 -0.57 4.61 -21.57
N ASN A 88 -0.88 3.34 -21.85
CA ASN A 88 0.02 2.19 -21.68
C ASN A 88 0.58 2.06 -20.24
N ARG A 89 -0.13 2.58 -19.23
CA ARG A 89 0.31 2.58 -17.83
C ARG A 89 -0.46 1.59 -16.97
N HIS A 90 0.25 1.05 -16.00
CA HIS A 90 -0.28 0.29 -14.88
C HIS A 90 0.10 0.97 -13.57
N TYR A 91 -0.81 0.95 -12.62
CA TYR A 91 -0.54 1.36 -11.25
C TYR A 91 -0.71 0.13 -10.38
N VAL A 92 0.36 -0.27 -9.69
CA VAL A 92 0.31 -1.35 -8.70
C VAL A 92 0.33 -0.72 -7.33
N THR A 93 -0.63 -1.10 -6.49
CA THR A 93 -0.69 -0.66 -5.10
C THR A 93 -0.78 -1.88 -4.19
N LEU A 94 0.22 -2.05 -3.34
CA LEU A 94 0.21 -3.03 -2.27
C LEU A 94 -0.10 -2.29 -0.96
N ILE A 95 -1.20 -2.65 -0.30
CA ILE A 95 -1.70 -2.00 0.92
C ILE A 95 -1.73 -3.02 2.06
N PHE A 96 -1.22 -2.61 3.21
CA PHE A 96 -1.28 -3.33 4.47
C PHE A 96 -2.17 -2.52 5.42
N LYS A 97 -3.25 -3.15 5.90
CA LYS A 97 -4.28 -2.53 6.73
C LYS A 97 -4.33 -3.21 8.08
N VAL A 98 -4.22 -2.46 9.16
CA VAL A 98 -4.48 -2.95 10.52
C VAL A 98 -5.86 -2.47 10.92
N VAL A 99 -6.83 -3.38 10.92
CA VAL A 99 -8.24 -3.07 11.18
C VAL A 99 -8.49 -3.14 12.69
N LEU A 100 -8.85 -2.02 13.29
CA LEU A 100 -9.11 -1.90 14.72
C LEU A 100 -10.57 -1.51 14.96
N ILE A 101 -10.99 -1.58 16.23
CA ILE A 101 -12.32 -1.13 16.61
C ILE A 101 -12.37 0.39 16.43
N GLY A 102 -13.18 0.85 15.49
CA GLY A 102 -13.43 2.28 15.21
C GLY A 102 -12.54 2.90 14.14
N TYR A 103 -11.37 2.33 13.82
CA TYR A 103 -10.43 2.91 12.86
C TYR A 103 -9.51 1.87 12.21
N THR A 104 -8.86 2.25 11.11
CA THR A 104 -7.91 1.41 10.38
C THR A 104 -6.63 2.19 10.12
N LEU A 105 -5.49 1.58 10.43
CA LEU A 105 -4.17 2.12 10.10
C LEU A 105 -3.68 1.49 8.79
N ASN A 106 -3.19 2.30 7.86
CA ASN A 106 -2.83 1.85 6.53
C ASN A 106 -1.40 2.25 6.14
N ILE A 107 -0.66 1.32 5.57
CA ILE A 107 0.62 1.56 4.89
C ILE A 107 0.48 1.04 3.46
N SER A 108 0.85 1.84 2.47
CA SER A 108 0.87 1.38 1.07
C SER A 108 2.19 1.62 0.37
N PHE A 109 2.44 0.76 -0.61
CA PHE A 109 3.54 0.83 -1.56
C PHE A 109 2.92 0.91 -2.95
N ARG A 110 3.06 2.06 -3.60
CA ARG A 110 2.53 2.31 -4.93
C ARG A 110 3.64 2.59 -5.90
N THR A 111 3.57 1.98 -7.07
CA THR A 111 4.45 2.35 -8.18
C THR A 111 3.73 2.20 -9.50
N LYS A 112 4.29 2.84 -10.52
CA LYS A 112 3.72 2.92 -11.85
C LYS A 112 4.64 2.19 -12.82
N PHE A 113 4.02 1.48 -13.77
CA PHE A 113 4.71 0.78 -14.85
C PHE A 113 4.16 1.19 -16.19
N SER A 114 5.04 1.23 -17.20
CA SER A 114 4.69 1.23 -18.61
C SER A 114 4.74 -0.20 -19.13
N GLN A 115 3.69 -0.65 -19.81
CA GLN A 115 3.66 -1.97 -20.45
C GLN A 115 3.61 -1.82 -21.97
N GLN A 116 4.51 -2.53 -22.66
CA GLN A 116 4.51 -2.67 -24.12
C GLN A 116 4.38 -4.13 -24.51
N TYR A 117 3.85 -4.38 -25.71
CA TYR A 117 3.64 -5.73 -26.22
C TYR A 117 4.97 -6.50 -26.33
N ASN A 118 5.00 -7.75 -25.84
CA ASN A 118 6.19 -8.61 -25.81
C ASN A 118 7.41 -8.06 -25.04
N VAL A 119 7.24 -7.00 -24.25
CA VAL A 119 8.30 -6.41 -23.41
C VAL A 119 7.90 -6.53 -21.94
N LEU A 120 8.87 -6.73 -21.06
CA LEU A 120 8.60 -6.68 -19.63
C LEU A 120 8.20 -5.26 -19.20
N PRO A 121 7.26 -5.12 -18.24
CA PRO A 121 6.88 -3.81 -17.75
C PRO A 121 8.09 -3.03 -17.22
N VAL A 122 8.20 -1.76 -17.63
CA VAL A 122 9.24 -0.84 -17.18
C VAL A 122 8.61 0.10 -16.18
N GLY A 123 9.03 0.03 -14.92
CA GLY A 123 8.50 0.90 -13.87
C GLY A 123 9.26 2.20 -13.71
N ASP A 124 8.64 3.11 -12.96
CA ASP A 124 9.31 4.30 -12.45
C ASP A 124 10.38 3.88 -11.43
N ASN A 125 11.49 4.62 -11.34
CA ASN A 125 12.57 4.32 -10.39
C ASN A 125 12.23 4.71 -8.94
N THR A 126 10.96 4.87 -8.63
CA THR A 126 10.46 5.26 -7.31
C THR A 126 9.28 4.41 -6.88
N ILE A 127 9.16 4.23 -5.57
CA ILE A 127 7.97 3.70 -4.92
C ILE A 127 7.43 4.83 -4.05
N ASN A 128 6.17 5.18 -4.28
CA ASN A 128 5.43 6.06 -3.40
C ASN A 128 4.99 5.26 -2.18
N ILE A 129 5.31 5.75 -0.99
CA ILE A 129 4.85 5.17 0.25
C ILE A 129 3.99 6.18 0.99
N THR A 130 2.80 5.74 1.35
CA THR A 130 1.80 6.58 2.04
C THR A 130 1.34 5.88 3.31
N TYR A 131 1.21 6.66 4.39
CA TYR A 131 0.58 6.26 5.64
C TYR A 131 -0.68 7.09 5.86
N TRP A 132 -1.77 6.43 6.24
CA TRP A 132 -3.00 7.13 6.57
C TRP A 132 -3.86 6.35 7.57
N CYS A 133 -4.75 7.06 8.23
CA CYS A 133 -5.77 6.51 9.12
C CYS A 133 -7.16 6.71 8.50
N ASP A 134 -7.98 5.66 8.53
CA ASP A 134 -9.37 5.68 8.09
C ASP A 134 -10.30 5.43 9.29
N ILE A 135 -11.32 6.26 9.48
CA ILE A 135 -12.33 6.15 10.56
C ILE A 135 -13.71 6.01 9.91
N SER A 136 -14.49 4.99 10.28
CA SER A 136 -15.83 4.79 9.70
C SER A 136 -16.78 5.92 10.09
N ALA A 137 -17.44 6.54 9.10
CA ALA A 137 -18.40 7.62 9.31
C ALA A 137 -19.79 7.11 9.76
N ASN A 138 -20.08 5.82 9.58
CA ASN A 138 -21.34 5.19 10.01
C ASN A 138 -21.36 4.84 11.51
N ILE A 139 -20.29 5.15 12.25
CA ILE A 139 -20.34 5.12 13.70
C ILE A 139 -20.95 6.46 14.16
N THR A 140 -22.27 6.51 14.10
CA THR A 140 -23.11 7.68 14.37
C THR A 140 -23.05 8.13 15.84
N GLU A 141 -22.82 9.44 16.02
CA GLU A 141 -23.11 10.32 17.15
C GLU A 141 -22.38 10.13 18.50
N ASP A 142 -22.11 8.91 18.98
CA ASP A 142 -21.49 8.74 20.32
C ASP A 142 -19.94 8.77 20.32
N ILE A 143 -19.30 8.44 19.20
CA ILE A 143 -17.83 8.49 19.08
C ILE A 143 -17.34 9.89 18.68
N THR A 144 -18.24 10.88 18.56
CA THR A 144 -17.83 12.27 18.32
C THR A 144 -16.96 12.83 19.45
N GLU A 145 -17.02 12.25 20.66
CA GLU A 145 -16.19 12.62 21.82
C GLU A 145 -14.85 11.85 21.87
N ASP A 146 -14.84 10.56 21.51
CA ASP A 146 -13.62 9.73 21.42
C ASP A 146 -12.75 10.10 20.18
N ILE A 147 -13.39 10.52 19.08
CA ILE A 147 -12.73 11.04 17.88
C ILE A 147 -12.15 12.44 18.14
N LYS A 148 -12.82 13.28 18.94
CA LYS A 148 -12.25 14.56 19.43
C LYS A 148 -11.05 14.32 20.34
N THR A 149 -11.00 13.23 21.11
CA THR A 149 -9.81 12.90 21.90
C THR A 149 -8.62 12.43 21.06
N ASN A 150 -8.86 11.84 19.87
CA ASN A 150 -7.80 11.59 18.90
C ASN A 150 -7.33 12.86 18.17
N SER A 151 -8.21 13.83 17.90
CA SER A 151 -7.77 15.17 17.42
C SER A 151 -6.92 15.91 18.47
N ILE A 152 -7.18 15.67 19.77
CA ILE A 152 -6.35 16.16 20.88
C ILE A 152 -4.98 15.45 20.94
N ARG A 153 -4.85 14.19 20.48
CA ARG A 153 -3.56 13.47 20.43
C ARG A 153 -2.67 13.87 19.26
N THR A 154 -3.25 14.18 18.09
CA THR A 154 -2.51 14.58 16.88
C THR A 154 -2.38 16.09 16.71
N GLY A 155 -3.10 16.90 17.51
CA GLY A 155 -3.01 18.36 17.49
C GLY A 155 -3.57 19.01 16.21
N LYS A 156 -4.35 18.28 15.40
CA LYS A 156 -4.97 18.78 14.17
C LYS A 156 -6.46 18.41 14.16
N GLU A 157 -7.29 19.32 13.66
CA GLU A 157 -8.68 19.02 13.27
C GLU A 157 -8.63 18.01 12.11
N CYS A 158 -8.61 16.73 12.46
CA CYS A 158 -7.99 15.71 11.62
C CYS A 158 -9.01 15.01 10.73
N TYR A 159 -9.42 15.63 9.62
CA TYR A 159 -9.89 14.91 8.43
C TYR A 159 -9.51 15.68 7.16
N ASP A 160 -8.69 15.07 6.30
CA ASP A 160 -8.29 15.70 5.03
C ASP A 160 -9.44 15.65 4.01
N TYR A 161 -10.24 14.57 4.00
CA TYR A 161 -11.44 14.39 3.17
C TYR A 161 -12.24 13.14 3.58
N ILE A 162 -13.48 13.02 3.06
CA ILE A 162 -14.33 11.83 3.16
C ILE A 162 -14.11 10.95 1.93
N VAL A 163 -13.95 9.65 2.13
CA VAL A 163 -13.92 8.62 1.09
C VAL A 163 -15.09 7.68 1.23
N GLU A 164 -15.57 7.14 0.11
CA GLU A 164 -16.62 6.13 0.07
C GLU A 164 -16.03 4.85 -0.53
N ASP A 165 -16.30 3.70 0.09
CA ASP A 165 -15.93 2.40 -0.47
C ASP A 165 -16.95 1.90 -1.49
N ASN A 166 -16.70 0.72 -2.06
CA ASN A 166 -17.57 0.13 -3.09
C ASN A 166 -18.95 -0.31 -2.55
N GLN A 167 -19.10 -0.38 -1.23
CA GLN A 167 -20.35 -0.74 -0.54
C GLN A 167 -21.13 0.50 -0.10
N GLY A 168 -20.63 1.71 -0.40
CA GLY A 168 -21.24 2.97 0.02
C GLY A 168 -20.91 3.35 1.46
N LEU A 169 -19.98 2.65 2.13
CA LEU A 169 -19.53 3.01 3.47
C LEU A 169 -18.59 4.20 3.36
N LYS A 170 -18.89 5.24 4.14
CA LYS A 170 -18.08 6.45 4.20
C LYS A 170 -17.05 6.31 5.30
N TYR A 171 -15.84 6.79 5.02
CA TYR A 171 -14.76 6.89 5.96
C TYR A 171 -14.20 8.30 5.93
N TYR A 172 -13.80 8.78 7.09
CA TYR A 172 -12.95 9.94 7.16
C TYR A 172 -11.48 9.52 7.12
N ARG A 173 -10.69 10.21 6.30
CA ARG A 173 -9.28 9.91 6.11
C ARG A 173 -8.39 11.04 6.58
N THR A 174 -7.30 10.66 7.24
CA THR A 174 -6.22 11.56 7.62
C THR A 174 -4.89 10.99 7.10
N ASN A 175 -4.23 11.72 6.21
CA ASN A 175 -2.91 11.37 5.72
C ASN A 175 -1.87 11.75 6.76
N VAL A 176 -1.03 10.78 7.12
CA VAL A 176 0.02 10.97 8.13
C VAL A 176 1.35 11.29 7.47
N TRP A 177 1.64 10.64 6.34
CA TRP A 177 2.91 10.80 5.64
C TRP A 177 2.81 10.29 4.21
N ASP A 178 3.51 10.93 3.30
CA ASP A 178 3.62 10.54 1.89
C ASP A 178 5.01 10.93 1.37
N LYS A 179 5.73 9.97 0.78
CA LYS A 179 7.01 10.22 0.13
C LYS A 179 7.26 9.29 -1.05
N ASN A 180 7.85 9.84 -2.10
CA ASN A 180 8.45 9.05 -3.17
C ASN A 180 9.88 8.66 -2.77
N ILE A 181 10.12 7.35 -2.67
CA ILE A 181 11.42 6.78 -2.29
C ILE A 181 12.06 6.17 -3.54
N ASN A 182 13.35 6.42 -3.77
CA ASN A 182 14.06 5.78 -4.87
C ASN A 182 14.19 4.27 -4.61
N ILE A 183 13.99 3.44 -5.65
CA ILE A 183 14.06 1.98 -5.50
C ILE A 183 15.42 1.49 -4.99
N LEU A 184 16.50 2.25 -5.21
CA LEU A 184 17.85 1.89 -4.78
C LEU A 184 18.15 2.26 -3.32
N GLU A 185 17.23 2.92 -2.63
CA GLU A 185 17.42 3.27 -1.22
C GLU A 185 17.38 2.04 -0.31
N ASP A 186 18.10 2.12 0.80
CA ASP A 186 18.26 1.05 1.79
C ASP A 186 16.92 0.53 2.33
N ILE A 187 15.95 1.43 2.55
CA ILE A 187 14.62 1.09 3.04
C ILE A 187 13.86 0.15 2.08
N ILE A 188 14.18 0.16 0.79
CA ILE A 188 13.58 -0.71 -0.23
C ILE A 188 14.46 -1.94 -0.49
N THR A 189 15.77 -1.74 -0.64
CA THR A 189 16.71 -2.82 -1.00
C THR A 189 16.91 -3.85 0.11
N LYS A 190 16.72 -3.47 1.38
CA LYS A 190 16.88 -4.35 2.56
C LYS A 190 15.61 -5.06 3.01
N LEU A 191 14.50 -4.92 2.27
CA LEU A 191 13.26 -5.66 2.55
C LEU A 191 13.42 -7.15 2.19
N PRO A 192 12.74 -8.06 2.91
CA PRO A 192 12.94 -9.49 2.77
C PRO A 192 12.59 -9.98 1.35
N SER A 193 13.55 -10.67 0.73
CA SER A 193 13.47 -11.18 -0.64
C SER A 193 12.48 -12.31 -0.82
N ASP A 194 12.54 -13.25 0.12
CA ASP A 194 11.96 -14.58 -0.01
C ASP A 194 10.44 -14.54 0.16
N TYR A 195 9.96 -13.54 0.89
CA TYR A 195 8.55 -13.20 1.02
C TYR A 195 7.89 -12.85 -0.32
N MET A 196 8.62 -12.17 -1.21
CA MET A 196 8.04 -11.51 -2.37
C MET A 196 8.13 -12.35 -3.65
N ILE A 197 9.23 -13.09 -3.82
CA ILE A 197 9.51 -13.82 -5.07
C ILE A 197 10.22 -15.13 -4.73
N PRO A 198 9.70 -16.30 -5.16
CA PRO A 198 10.42 -17.56 -5.00
C PRO A 198 11.81 -17.50 -5.64
N ILE A 199 12.80 -18.13 -5.01
CA ILE A 199 14.24 -18.08 -5.37
C ILE A 199 14.51 -18.44 -6.85
N ASN A 200 13.64 -19.23 -7.49
CA ASN A 200 13.78 -19.67 -8.88
C ASN A 200 12.70 -19.13 -9.84
N TYR A 201 12.05 -18.02 -9.48
CA TYR A 201 10.99 -17.48 -10.30
C TYR A 201 11.54 -16.80 -11.57
N SER A 202 11.15 -17.32 -12.74
CA SER A 202 11.52 -16.77 -14.05
C SER A 202 10.39 -15.92 -14.61
N MET A 203 10.58 -14.61 -14.65
CA MET A 203 9.66 -13.70 -15.34
C MET A 203 9.67 -13.97 -16.84
N LYS A 204 8.50 -14.24 -17.42
CA LYS A 204 8.30 -14.30 -18.87
C LYS A 204 7.36 -13.17 -19.30
N PRO A 205 7.65 -12.44 -20.40
CA PRO A 205 6.70 -11.48 -20.95
C PRO A 205 5.40 -12.19 -21.31
N ARG A 206 4.25 -11.65 -20.91
CA ARG A 206 2.95 -12.15 -21.39
C ARG A 206 2.67 -11.59 -22.79
N LEU A 207 2.09 -12.46 -23.62
CA LEU A 207 1.83 -12.24 -25.05
C LEU A 207 0.69 -11.25 -25.34
N LYS A 208 -0.09 -10.78 -24.36
CA LYS A 208 -1.10 -9.74 -24.58
C LYS A 208 -1.22 -8.86 -23.32
N PRO A 209 -1.18 -7.51 -23.45
CA PRO A 209 -1.52 -6.62 -22.34
C PRO A 209 -2.95 -6.90 -21.85
N ASP A 210 -3.30 -6.38 -20.67
CA ASP A 210 -4.69 -6.46 -20.25
C ASP A 210 -5.59 -5.69 -21.23
N ALA A 211 -6.62 -6.37 -21.73
CA ALA A 211 -7.68 -5.75 -22.50
C ALA A 211 -8.73 -5.27 -21.49
N CYS A 212 -8.53 -4.08 -20.94
CA CYS A 212 -9.60 -3.42 -20.18
C CYS A 212 -10.41 -2.60 -21.18
N LEU A 213 -11.54 -3.15 -21.61
CA LEU A 213 -12.62 -2.31 -22.13
C LEU A 213 -13.02 -1.38 -20.99
N LEU A 214 -13.06 -0.08 -21.28
CA LEU A 214 -13.52 1.00 -20.40
C LEU A 214 -14.59 0.50 -19.42
N SER A 215 -14.26 0.48 -18.12
CA SER A 215 -15.27 0.39 -17.06
C SER A 215 -15.90 1.75 -16.84
#